data_AF-A0A554LAA6-F1
#
_entry.id   AF-A0A554LAA6-F1
#
_cell.length_a   1.000
_cell.length_b   1.000
_cell.length_c   1.000
_cell.angle_alpha   90.00
_cell.angle_beta   90.00
_cell.angle_gamma   90.00
#
_symmetry.space_group_name_H-M   'P 1'
#
loop_
_entity.id
_entity.type
_entity.pdbx_description
1 polymer ?
#
loop_
_entity_poly.entity_id
_entity_poly.type
_entity_poly.pdbx_seq_one_letter_code
_entity_poly.pdbx_strand_id
1 'polypeptide(L)'
;MNSDIKLIIGLGNPGRKYENTYHSVGFLFVDYLKENQQIFNFKFSILKSTEYMNKSGKFVAEAVKKEGIESEELLVAHDDSDLELGTYKLQIGRGAGGHHGVESIQQHLKTNEFWRLRIGIRPSPSEASTKDGRHLKAGEFVLKKISPVNKKILEKVFEKIAEELK
;
A
#
# COMPACT_ATOMS: atom_id res chain seq x y z
N MET A 1 -6.50 2.19 -18.15
CA MET A 1 -7.09 1.72 -16.89
C MET A 1 -7.92 2.85 -16.28
N ASN A 2 -8.73 2.61 -15.23
CA ASN A 2 -9.82 3.50 -14.80
C ASN A 2 -9.45 4.99 -14.82
N SER A 3 -10.06 5.74 -15.73
CA SER A 3 -9.99 7.21 -15.87
C SER A 3 -10.48 7.98 -14.65
N ASP A 4 -10.90 7.26 -13.60
CA ASP A 4 -11.70 7.76 -12.50
C ASP A 4 -10.88 7.86 -11.20
N ILE A 5 -9.67 7.27 -11.14
CA ILE A 5 -8.81 7.44 -9.97
C ILE A 5 -8.25 8.86 -9.98
N LYS A 6 -8.61 9.62 -8.94
CA LYS A 6 -8.18 11.02 -8.75
C LYS A 6 -7.18 11.18 -7.62
N LEU A 7 -7.12 10.23 -6.68
CA LEU A 7 -6.24 10.28 -5.52
C LEU A 7 -5.65 8.91 -5.20
N ILE A 8 -4.32 8.86 -5.06
CA ILE A 8 -3.60 7.70 -4.53
C ILE A 8 -3.06 8.04 -3.15
N ILE A 9 -3.36 7.20 -2.16
CA ILE A 9 -2.79 7.27 -0.81
C ILE A 9 -1.99 6.02 -0.50
N GLY A 10 -0.70 6.20 -0.19
CA GLY A 10 0.17 5.16 0.32
C GLY A 10 0.05 5.03 1.83
N LEU A 11 -0.13 3.80 2.32
CA LEU A 11 -0.12 3.48 3.76
C LEU A 11 1.29 3.10 4.25
N GLY A 12 1.50 3.39 5.53
CA GLY A 12 2.76 3.17 6.25
C GLY A 12 2.71 3.80 7.63
N ASN A 13 3.67 3.48 8.49
CA ASN A 13 3.80 4.13 9.79
C ASN A 13 4.83 5.27 9.72
N PRO A 14 4.56 6.44 10.32
CA PRO A 14 5.53 7.55 10.37
C PRO A 14 6.68 7.26 11.33
N GLY A 15 7.87 7.76 11.00
CA GLY A 15 9.06 7.73 11.85
C GLY A 15 10.14 6.73 11.40
N ARG A 16 11.40 7.07 11.69
CA ARG A 16 12.61 6.37 11.18
C ARG A 16 12.62 4.86 11.40
N LYS A 17 12.05 4.37 12.51
CA LYS A 17 11.99 2.93 12.79
C LYS A 17 11.15 2.15 11.76
N TYR A 18 10.18 2.78 11.11
CA TYR A 18 9.30 2.13 10.12
C TYR A 18 9.70 2.36 8.67
N GLU A 19 10.71 3.20 8.41
CA GLU A 19 11.25 3.40 7.07
C GLU A 19 11.75 2.07 6.49
N ASN A 20 11.47 1.80 5.22
CA ASN A 20 11.87 0.57 4.55
C ASN A 20 11.42 -0.71 5.28
N THR A 21 10.28 -0.68 5.98
CA THR A 21 9.62 -1.91 6.45
C THR A 21 8.57 -2.37 5.45
N TYR A 22 8.23 -3.66 5.46
CA TYR A 22 7.17 -4.18 4.57
C TYR A 22 5.84 -3.46 4.77
N HIS A 23 5.51 -3.08 6.00
CA HIS A 23 4.30 -2.34 6.33
C HIS A 23 4.27 -0.90 5.80
N SER A 24 5.41 -0.39 5.34
CA SER A 24 5.55 0.92 4.72
C SER A 24 5.65 0.82 3.19
N VAL A 25 5.33 -0.34 2.58
CA VAL A 25 5.44 -0.50 1.12
C VAL A 25 4.53 0.46 0.35
N GLY A 26 3.38 0.84 0.91
CA GLY A 26 2.51 1.86 0.34
C GLY A 26 3.19 3.23 0.25
N PHE A 27 3.96 3.61 1.28
CA PHE A 27 4.80 4.81 1.23
C PHE A 27 5.89 4.70 0.16
N LEU A 28 6.57 3.55 0.08
CA LEU A 28 7.64 3.34 -0.90
C LEU A 28 7.11 3.43 -2.33
N PHE A 29 5.92 2.88 -2.60
CA PHE A 29 5.27 3.00 -3.89
C PHE A 29 4.90 4.44 -4.23
N VAL A 30 4.34 5.18 -3.28
CA VAL A 30 4.04 6.61 -3.50
C VAL A 30 5.30 7.44 -3.73
N ASP A 31 6.39 7.15 -3.02
CA ASP A 31 7.67 7.82 -3.25
C ASP A 31 8.18 7.53 -4.67
N TYR A 32 8.10 6.28 -5.12
CA TYR A 32 8.41 5.89 -6.50
C TYR A 32 7.57 6.66 -7.52
N LEU A 33 6.24 6.78 -7.33
CA LEU A 33 5.38 7.53 -8.26
C LEU A 33 5.79 9.00 -8.36
N LYS A 34 6.14 9.63 -7.22
CA LYS A 34 6.57 11.03 -7.19
C LYS A 34 7.89 11.25 -7.90
N GLU A 35 8.86 10.37 -7.67
CA GLU A 35 10.18 10.42 -8.32
C GLU A 35 10.05 10.25 -9.84
N ASN A 36 9.06 9.48 -10.30
CA ASN A 36 8.85 9.19 -11.72
C ASN A 36 7.68 9.98 -12.34
N GLN A 37 7.14 10.99 -11.65
CA GLN A 37 5.96 11.73 -12.12
C GLN A 37 6.18 12.39 -13.49
N GLN A 38 7.40 12.87 -13.77
CA GLN A 38 7.75 13.49 -15.05
C GLN A 38 7.79 12.48 -16.22
N ILE A 39 8.04 11.20 -15.92
CA ILE A 39 8.15 10.13 -16.91
C ILE A 39 6.75 9.65 -17.30
N PHE A 40 5.90 9.44 -16.31
CA PHE A 40 4.56 8.88 -16.53
C PHE A 40 3.48 9.94 -16.75
N ASN A 41 3.69 11.18 -16.30
CA ASN A 41 2.77 12.31 -16.41
C ASN A 41 1.37 12.02 -15.83
N PHE A 42 1.34 11.50 -14.59
CA PHE A 42 0.11 11.16 -13.88
C PHE A 42 -0.81 12.37 -13.66
N LYS A 43 -2.13 12.14 -13.75
CA LYS A 43 -3.18 13.16 -13.58
C LYS A 43 -3.93 13.06 -12.24
N PHE A 44 -3.42 12.30 -11.29
CA PHE A 44 -4.00 12.12 -9.96
C PHE A 44 -3.12 12.74 -8.87
N SER A 45 -3.74 13.10 -7.75
CA SER A 45 -3.06 13.52 -6.53
C SER A 45 -2.38 12.32 -5.86
N ILE A 46 -1.21 12.54 -5.24
CA ILE A 46 -0.42 11.47 -4.61
C ILE A 46 -0.03 11.87 -3.17
N LEU A 47 -0.56 11.15 -2.17
CA LEU A 47 -0.33 11.43 -0.75
C LEU A 47 0.25 10.21 -0.01
N LYS A 48 0.99 10.47 1.07
CA LYS A 48 1.33 9.48 2.10
C LYS A 48 0.52 9.79 3.34
N SER A 49 -0.02 8.78 4.00
CA SER A 49 -0.62 8.98 5.33
C SER A 49 0.43 9.55 6.29
N THR A 50 0.04 10.52 7.12
CA THR A 50 0.88 11.06 8.19
C THR A 50 0.56 10.43 9.55
N GLU A 51 -0.38 9.49 9.59
CA GLU A 51 -0.88 8.85 10.81
C GLU A 51 -0.32 7.44 10.95
N TYR A 52 -0.34 6.92 12.18
CA TYR A 52 -0.08 5.49 12.42
C TYR A 52 -1.11 4.64 11.67
N MET A 53 -0.72 3.42 11.29
CA MET A 53 -1.49 2.53 10.43
C MET A 53 -2.94 2.35 10.94
N ASN A 54 -3.12 2.03 12.21
CA ASN A 54 -4.46 1.84 12.79
C ASN A 54 -5.31 3.13 12.89
N LYS A 55 -4.72 4.29 12.60
CA LYS A 55 -5.37 5.61 12.58
C LYS A 55 -5.42 6.22 11.18
N SER A 56 -4.97 5.51 10.15
CA SER A 56 -4.92 6.04 8.78
C SER A 56 -6.29 6.47 8.25
N GLY A 57 -7.39 5.89 8.74
CA GLY A 57 -8.73 6.24 8.29
C GLY A 57 -9.11 7.69 8.49
N LYS A 58 -8.68 8.30 9.60
CA LYS A 58 -8.93 9.73 9.87
C LYS A 58 -8.28 10.60 8.78
N PHE A 59 -7.00 10.36 8.50
CA PHE A 59 -6.25 11.08 7.47
C PHE A 59 -6.89 10.91 6.09
N VAL A 60 -7.25 9.67 5.73
CA VAL A 60 -7.83 9.37 4.42
C VAL A 60 -9.18 10.06 4.24
N ALA A 61 -10.05 10.02 5.25
CA ALA A 61 -11.35 10.69 5.19
C ALA A 61 -11.22 12.22 5.03
N GLU A 62 -10.27 12.83 5.74
CA GLU A 62 -9.97 14.26 5.59
C GLU A 62 -9.42 14.58 4.19
N ALA A 63 -8.55 13.73 3.64
CA ALA A 63 -7.99 13.90 2.31
C ALA A 63 -9.05 13.78 1.20
N VAL A 64 -9.90 12.75 1.25
CA VAL A 64 -11.02 12.56 0.30
C VAL A 64 -11.94 13.77 0.31
N LYS A 65 -12.34 14.24 1.50
CA LYS A 65 -13.18 15.44 1.66
C LYS A 65 -12.50 16.69 1.10
N LYS A 66 -11.20 16.86 1.33
CA LYS A 66 -10.43 18.03 0.88
C LYS A 66 -10.28 18.06 -0.64
N GLU A 67 -10.01 16.91 -1.26
CA GLU A 67 -9.90 16.80 -2.72
C GLU A 67 -11.26 16.86 -3.42
N GLY A 68 -12.37 16.69 -2.68
CA GLY A 68 -13.72 16.77 -3.22
C GLY A 68 -14.05 15.62 -4.17
N ILE A 69 -13.57 14.41 -3.84
CA ILE A 69 -13.74 13.19 -4.64
C ILE A 69 -14.61 12.17 -3.91
N GLU A 70 -15.15 11.21 -4.65
CA GLU A 70 -15.87 10.06 -4.09
C GLU A 70 -14.89 8.93 -3.70
N SER A 71 -15.37 7.96 -2.91
CA SER A 71 -14.51 6.87 -2.42
C SER A 71 -14.03 5.94 -3.54
N GLU A 72 -14.82 5.78 -4.59
CA GLU A 72 -14.51 4.98 -5.77
C GLU A 72 -13.38 5.60 -6.63
N GLU A 73 -13.10 6.89 -6.41
CA GLU A 73 -12.02 7.65 -7.06
C GLU A 73 -10.70 7.62 -6.25
N LEU A 74 -10.72 6.99 -5.07
CA LEU A 74 -9.57 6.79 -4.20
C LEU A 74 -8.93 5.41 -4.46
N LEU A 75 -7.61 5.40 -4.60
CA LEU A 75 -6.77 4.21 -4.55
C LEU A 75 -5.87 4.20 -3.31
N VAL A 76 -6.01 3.17 -2.48
CA VAL A 76 -5.18 2.97 -1.28
C VAL A 76 -4.13 1.89 -1.56
N ALA A 77 -2.85 2.28 -1.55
CA ALA A 77 -1.72 1.37 -1.70
C ALA A 77 -1.24 0.88 -0.33
N HIS A 78 -1.17 -0.45 -0.14
CA HIS A 78 -0.79 -1.04 1.13
C HIS A 78 -0.13 -2.42 0.96
N ASP A 79 0.50 -2.93 2.01
CA ASP A 79 1.08 -4.26 2.02
C ASP A 79 0.04 -5.37 2.16
N ASP A 80 0.32 -6.51 1.55
CA ASP A 80 -0.53 -7.68 1.65
C ASP A 80 0.28 -8.93 1.94
N SER A 81 0.05 -9.51 3.13
CA SER A 81 0.74 -10.72 3.56
C SER A 81 0.23 -11.98 2.87
N ASP A 82 -0.91 -11.97 2.21
CA ASP A 82 -1.43 -13.15 1.52
C ASP A 82 -0.91 -13.25 0.08
N LEU A 83 -0.26 -12.20 -0.41
CA LEU A 83 0.34 -12.14 -1.73
C LEU A 83 1.86 -12.28 -1.66
N GLU A 84 2.41 -13.06 -2.59
CA GLU A 84 3.85 -13.27 -2.74
C GLU A 84 4.56 -11.98 -3.16
N LEU A 85 5.76 -11.77 -2.62
CA LEU A 85 6.65 -10.70 -3.04
C LEU A 85 6.88 -10.78 -4.55
N GLY A 86 6.75 -9.64 -5.24
CA GLY A 86 6.83 -9.60 -6.70
C GLY A 86 5.45 -9.65 -7.39
N THR A 87 4.37 -9.76 -6.62
CA THR A 87 2.99 -9.73 -7.14
C THR A 87 2.21 -8.55 -6.57
N TYR A 88 1.12 -8.16 -7.24
CA TYR A 88 0.16 -7.18 -6.75
C TYR A 88 -1.24 -7.51 -7.26
N LYS A 89 -2.26 -6.90 -6.64
CA LYS A 89 -3.64 -6.92 -7.12
C LYS A 89 -4.32 -5.57 -6.93
N LEU A 90 -5.11 -5.16 -7.91
CA LEU A 90 -6.06 -4.05 -7.81
C LEU A 90 -7.47 -4.61 -7.53
N GLN A 91 -8.12 -4.15 -6.46
CA GLN A 91 -9.44 -4.65 -6.06
C GLN A 91 -10.28 -3.55 -5.43
N ILE A 92 -11.60 -3.61 -5.62
CA ILE A 92 -12.60 -2.74 -4.98
C ILE A 92 -13.58 -3.59 -4.14
N GLY A 93 -14.23 -2.99 -3.14
CA GLY A 93 -15.35 -3.61 -2.42
C GLY A 93 -14.98 -4.79 -1.52
N ARG A 94 -13.71 -4.93 -1.11
CA ARG A 94 -13.24 -6.05 -0.27
C ARG A 94 -12.92 -5.62 1.15
N GLY A 95 -13.35 -6.43 2.13
CA GLY A 95 -13.07 -6.23 3.56
C GLY A 95 -11.56 -6.18 3.88
N ALA A 96 -11.22 -5.63 5.05
CA ALA A 96 -9.83 -5.32 5.42
C ALA A 96 -8.84 -6.49 5.42
N GLY A 97 -9.30 -7.74 5.57
CA GLY A 97 -8.42 -8.92 5.56
C GLY A 97 -7.38 -8.92 6.68
N GLY A 98 -7.72 -8.35 7.84
CA GLY A 98 -6.80 -8.21 8.98
C GLY A 98 -5.83 -7.03 8.89
N HIS A 99 -5.86 -6.24 7.82
CA HIS A 99 -4.99 -5.07 7.68
C HIS A 99 -5.59 -3.84 8.40
N HIS A 100 -5.00 -3.44 9.53
CA HIS A 100 -5.52 -2.37 10.39
C HIS A 100 -5.66 -0.98 9.73
N GLY A 101 -4.84 -0.66 8.73
CA GLY A 101 -4.99 0.59 7.97
C GLY A 101 -6.27 0.62 7.14
N VAL A 102 -6.48 -0.40 6.31
CA VAL A 102 -7.72 -0.60 5.55
C VAL A 102 -8.94 -0.68 6.48
N GLU A 103 -8.84 -1.39 7.61
CA GLU A 103 -9.90 -1.44 8.62
C GLU A 103 -10.25 -0.03 9.14
N SER A 104 -9.25 0.76 9.51
CA SER A 104 -9.41 2.14 9.94
C SER A 104 -10.10 2.99 8.87
N ILE A 105 -9.70 2.84 7.60
CA ILE A 105 -10.29 3.57 6.46
C ILE A 105 -11.76 3.20 6.27
N GLN A 106 -12.09 1.91 6.28
CA GLN A 106 -13.47 1.44 6.13
C GLN A 106 -14.38 1.99 7.23
N GLN A 107 -13.89 2.06 8.47
CA GLN A 107 -14.63 2.64 9.59
C GLN A 107 -14.89 4.15 9.42
N HIS A 108 -13.92 4.91 8.91
CA HIS A 108 -14.04 6.36 8.78
C HIS A 108 -14.80 6.80 7.52
N LEU A 109 -14.60 6.12 6.39
CA LEU A 109 -15.34 6.36 5.15
C LEU A 109 -16.75 5.74 5.19
N LYS A 110 -17.00 4.80 6.10
CA LYS A 110 -18.25 4.03 6.20
C LYS A 110 -18.59 3.25 4.92
N THR A 111 -17.56 2.88 4.16
CA THR A 111 -17.67 2.09 2.93
C THR A 111 -16.38 1.30 2.70
N ASN A 112 -16.48 0.23 1.93
CA ASN A 112 -15.38 -0.54 1.36
C ASN A 112 -15.26 -0.34 -0.17
N GLU A 113 -16.08 0.53 -0.75
CA GLU A 113 -16.10 0.88 -2.17
C GLU A 113 -15.01 1.91 -2.51
N PHE A 114 -13.76 1.52 -2.30
CA PHE A 114 -12.58 2.24 -2.77
C PHE A 114 -11.56 1.25 -3.31
N TRP A 115 -10.71 1.70 -4.22
CA TRP A 115 -9.70 0.83 -4.79
C TRP A 115 -8.60 0.54 -3.78
N ARG A 116 -8.14 -0.70 -3.77
CA ARG A 116 -6.98 -1.16 -3.02
C ARG A 116 -5.94 -1.70 -3.98
N LEU A 117 -4.76 -1.11 -3.94
CA LEU A 117 -3.55 -1.68 -4.49
C LEU A 117 -2.87 -2.52 -3.40
N ARG A 118 -3.06 -3.84 -3.50
CA ARG A 118 -2.52 -4.84 -2.59
C ARG A 118 -1.15 -5.26 -3.10
N ILE A 119 -0.09 -4.85 -2.43
CA ILE A 119 1.30 -5.15 -2.83
C ILE A 119 1.79 -6.35 -2.03
N GLY A 120 2.18 -7.43 -2.72
CA GLY A 120 2.63 -8.65 -2.06
C GLY A 120 3.93 -8.46 -1.30
N ILE A 121 3.93 -8.87 -0.04
CA ILE A 121 5.08 -8.78 0.85
C ILE A 121 5.50 -10.15 1.41
N ARG A 122 4.75 -11.22 1.12
CA ARG A 122 5.11 -12.56 1.60
C ARG A 122 6.42 -12.97 0.93
N PRO A 123 7.53 -13.09 1.68
CA PRO A 123 8.77 -13.54 1.08
C PRO A 123 8.66 -15.01 0.69
N SER A 124 9.60 -15.50 -0.11
CA SER A 124 9.62 -16.90 -0.56
C SER A 124 9.57 -17.87 0.64
N PRO A 125 9.06 -19.11 0.49
CA PRO A 125 8.96 -20.06 1.60
C PRO A 125 10.27 -20.28 2.38
N SER A 126 11.42 -20.21 1.70
CA SER A 126 12.75 -20.32 2.32
C SER A 126 13.08 -19.13 3.24
N GLU A 127 12.54 -17.94 2.97
CA GLU A 127 12.71 -16.72 3.78
C GLU A 127 11.54 -16.50 4.77
N ALA A 128 10.38 -17.10 4.51
CA ALA A 128 9.17 -17.00 5.33
C ALA A 128 9.11 -18.06 6.45
N SER A 129 10.18 -18.84 6.65
CA SER A 129 10.25 -19.91 7.63
C SER A 129 11.04 -19.49 8.88
N THR A 130 10.56 -19.86 10.07
CA THR A 130 11.35 -19.81 11.30
C THR A 130 12.48 -20.84 11.23
N LYS A 131 13.45 -20.75 12.15
CA LYS A 131 14.50 -21.78 12.31
C LYS A 131 13.92 -23.19 12.53
N ASP A 132 12.66 -23.27 12.97
CA ASP A 132 11.93 -24.50 13.24
C ASP A 132 10.98 -24.90 12.08
N GLY A 133 11.07 -24.24 10.92
CA GLY A 133 10.29 -24.56 9.73
C GLY A 133 8.83 -24.07 9.74
N ARG A 134 8.44 -23.21 10.68
CA ARG A 134 7.07 -22.66 10.76
C ARG A 134 6.95 -21.37 9.95
N HIS A 135 5.79 -21.11 9.34
CA HIS A 135 5.53 -19.84 8.67
C HIS A 135 5.49 -18.67 9.67
N LEU A 136 6.16 -17.58 9.33
CA LEU A 136 6.09 -16.33 10.09
C LEU A 136 4.66 -15.74 10.06
N LYS A 137 4.16 -15.33 11.23
CA LYS A 137 2.88 -14.63 11.33
C LYS A 137 2.98 -13.26 10.65
N ALA A 138 1.90 -12.81 10.01
CA ALA A 138 1.84 -11.52 9.31
C ALA A 138 2.40 -10.37 10.16
N GLY A 139 1.89 -10.20 11.39
CA GLY A 139 2.33 -9.14 12.30
C GLY A 139 3.82 -9.16 12.65
N GLU A 140 4.50 -10.31 12.57
CA GLU A 140 5.92 -10.44 12.91
C GLU A 140 6.85 -10.00 11.78
N PHE A 141 6.44 -10.14 10.52
CA PHE A 141 7.29 -9.80 9.39
C PHE A 141 6.95 -8.46 8.72
N VAL A 142 5.72 -7.95 8.85
CA VAL A 142 5.35 -6.64 8.28
C VAL A 142 6.25 -5.51 8.78
N LEU A 143 6.71 -5.58 10.05
CA LEU A 143 7.61 -4.57 10.61
C LEU A 143 9.10 -4.83 10.35
N LYS A 144 9.48 -5.92 9.67
CA LYS A 144 10.87 -6.19 9.31
C LYS A 144 11.34 -5.24 8.21
N LYS A 145 12.63 -4.90 8.25
CA LYS A 145 13.27 -4.14 7.19
C LYS A 145 13.32 -4.97 5.90
N ILE A 146 13.06 -4.31 4.78
CA ILE A 146 13.13 -4.88 3.44
C ILE A 146 14.62 -5.00 3.06
N SER A 147 15.04 -6.18 2.60
CA SER A 147 16.40 -6.40 2.13
C SER A 147 16.65 -5.67 0.81
N PRO A 148 17.91 -5.35 0.45
CA PRO A 148 18.22 -4.75 -0.85
C PRO A 148 17.75 -5.58 -2.04
N VAL A 149 17.78 -6.92 -1.93
CA VAL A 149 17.27 -7.84 -2.96
C VAL A 149 15.75 -7.67 -3.12
N ASN A 150 15.02 -7.66 -2.01
CA ASN A 150 13.56 -7.55 -2.03
C ASN A 150 13.11 -6.15 -2.46
N LYS A 151 13.91 -5.11 -2.15
CA LYS A 151 13.68 -3.77 -2.66
C LYS A 151 13.73 -3.72 -4.20
N LYS A 152 14.71 -4.38 -4.83
CA LYS A 152 14.78 -4.48 -6.31
C LYS A 152 13.59 -5.22 -6.91
N ILE A 153 13.05 -6.22 -6.21
CA ILE A 153 11.83 -6.92 -6.64
C ILE A 153 10.64 -5.96 -6.59
N LEU A 154 10.50 -5.21 -5.49
CA LEU A 154 9.43 -4.21 -5.33
C LEU A 154 9.54 -3.08 -6.35
N GLU A 155 10.74 -2.58 -6.66
CA GLU A 155 10.94 -1.54 -7.69
C GLU A 155 10.39 -1.98 -9.05
N LYS A 156 10.63 -3.25 -9.46
CA LYS A 156 10.04 -3.82 -10.69
C LYS A 156 8.52 -3.93 -10.63
N VAL A 157 7.97 -4.19 -9.43
CA VAL A 157 6.51 -4.21 -9.23
C VAL A 157 5.94 -2.80 -9.33
N PHE A 158 6.60 -1.82 -8.73
CA PHE A 158 6.18 -0.42 -8.77
C PHE A 158 6.19 0.14 -10.18
N GLU A 159 7.21 -0.19 -10.97
CA GLU A 159 7.28 0.16 -12.39
C GLU A 159 6.09 -0.38 -13.18
N LYS A 160 5.78 -1.68 -13.05
CA LYS A 160 4.62 -2.30 -13.70
C LYS A 160 3.30 -1.65 -13.30
N ILE A 161 3.12 -1.37 -12.00
CA ILE A 161 1.93 -0.69 -11.50
C ILE A 161 1.86 0.75 -12.05
N ALA A 162 2.97 1.47 -12.09
CA ALA A 162 3.04 2.83 -12.63
C ALA A 162 2.67 2.88 -14.12
N GLU A 163 3.16 1.92 -14.92
CA GLU A 163 2.76 1.76 -16.32
C GLU A 163 1.26 1.48 -16.46
N GLU A 164 0.70 0.67 -15.56
CA GLU A 164 -0.71 0.29 -15.54
C GLU A 164 -1.64 1.44 -15.13
N LEU A 165 -1.17 2.36 -14.27
CA LEU A 165 -1.90 3.53 -13.78
C LEU A 165 -1.78 4.78 -14.67
N LYS A 166 -0.91 4.76 -15.69
CA LYS A 166 -0.76 5.84 -16.68
C LYS A 166 -2.03 6.02 -17.52
#